data_AF-A0A7J3M1Y3-F1
#
_entry.id   AF-A0A7J3M1Y3-F1
#
_cell.length_a   1.000
_cell.length_b   1.000
_cell.length_c   1.000
_cell.angle_alpha   90.00
_cell.angle_beta   90.00
_cell.angle_gamma   90.00
#
_symmetry.space_group_name_H-M   'P 1'
#
loop_
_entity.id
_entity.type
_entity.pdbx_description
1 polymer ?
#
loop_
_entity_poly.entity_id
_entity_poly.type
_entity_poly.pdbx_seq_one_letter_code
_entity_poly.pdbx_strand_id
1 'polypeptide(L)' 'DVAMLGEDVMNSIKVSEGDYVVVQKDSAVNLRVLPYSKPGFIIIPSWVREKIGAKINDFVEVAKK' A
#
# COMPACT_ATOMS: atom_id res chain seq x y z
N ASP A 1 -6.99 6.36 -6.86
CA ASP A 1 -6.28 5.10 -7.11
C ASP A 1 -6.43 4.11 -5.98
N VAL A 2 -5.93 2.89 -6.19
CA VAL A 2 -6.05 1.76 -5.27
C VAL A 2 -4.66 1.20 -4.92
N ALA A 3 -4.50 0.75 -3.69
CA ALA A 3 -3.41 -0.10 -3.24
C ALA A 3 -3.97 -1.49 -2.98
N MET A 4 -3.41 -2.52 -3.64
CA MET A 4 -3.80 -3.89 -3.34
C MET A 4 -2.88 -4.42 -2.24
N LEU A 5 -3.45 -4.79 -1.10
CA LEU A 5 -2.73 -5.25 0.08
C LEU A 5 -3.00 -6.74 0.32
N GLY A 6 -1.96 -7.50 0.63
CA GLY A 6 -2.14 -8.85 1.17
C GLY A 6 -3.00 -8.85 2.44
N GLU A 7 -3.81 -9.89 2.64
CA GLU A 7 -4.69 -9.99 3.82
C GLU A 7 -3.90 -9.92 5.14
N ASP A 8 -2.69 -10.46 5.18
CA ASP A 8 -1.76 -10.39 6.30
C ASP A 8 -1.39 -8.93 6.64
N VAL A 9 -1.07 -8.14 5.62
CA VAL A 9 -0.77 -6.72 5.77
C VAL A 9 -2.01 -6.00 6.26
N MET A 10 -3.17 -6.21 5.63
CA MET A 10 -4.44 -5.59 6.02
C MET A 10 -4.79 -5.85 7.50
N ASN A 11 -4.66 -7.10 7.93
CA ASN A 11 -4.90 -7.51 9.32
C ASN A 11 -3.90 -6.88 10.29
N SER A 12 -2.62 -6.79 9.90
CA SER A 12 -1.57 -6.20 10.75
C SER A 12 -1.82 -4.71 11.04
N ILE A 13 -2.32 -3.95 10.05
CA ILE A 13 -2.61 -2.52 10.16
C ILE A 13 -4.08 -2.22 10.45
N LYS A 14 -4.91 -3.25 10.65
CA LYS A 14 -6.34 -3.16 10.97
C LYS A 14 -7.13 -2.28 9.99
N VAL A 15 -6.96 -2.56 8.70
CA VAL A 15 -7.73 -1.94 7.61
C VAL A 15 -8.59 -2.97 6.88
N SER A 16 -9.71 -2.50 6.36
CA SER A 16 -10.64 -3.30 5.57
C SER A 16 -10.62 -2.89 4.10
N GLU A 17 -11.21 -3.70 3.23
CA GLU A 17 -11.47 -3.29 1.85
C GLU A 17 -12.27 -1.97 1.83
N GLY A 18 -11.83 -1.02 0.99
CA GLY A 18 -12.45 0.28 0.87
C GLY A 18 -11.90 1.35 1.83
N ASP A 19 -11.14 0.98 2.85
CA ASP A 19 -10.44 1.94 3.71
C ASP A 19 -9.37 2.71 2.93
N TYR A 20 -8.88 3.80 3.51
CA TYR A 20 -7.74 4.55 2.97
C TYR A 20 -6.48 4.30 3.80
N VAL A 21 -5.38 4.07 3.09
CA VAL A 21 -4.04 3.94 3.67
C VAL A 21 -3.12 5.01 3.10
N VAL A 22 -2.12 5.36 3.88
CA VAL A 22 -0.99 6.17 3.45
C VAL A 22 0.15 5.23 3.11
N VAL A 23 0.61 5.26 1.86
CA VAL A 23 1.85 4.60 1.44
C VAL A 23 2.94 5.65 1.40
N GLN A 24 4.01 5.45 2.16
CA GLN A 24 5.08 6.42 2.31
C GLN A 24 6.49 5.82 2.21
N LYS A 25 7.37 6.63 1.62
CA LYS A 25 8.83 6.44 1.64
C LYS A 25 9.53 7.80 1.63
N ASP A 26 9.82 8.37 0.46
CA ASP A 26 10.34 9.73 0.34
C ASP A 26 9.21 10.78 0.26
N SER A 27 8.03 10.33 -0.11
CA SER A 27 6.78 11.10 -0.13
C SER A 27 5.63 10.19 0.29
N ALA A 28 4.47 10.79 0.56
CA ALA A 28 3.27 10.08 0.99
C ALA A 28 2.14 10.18 -0.04
N VAL A 29 1.41 9.07 -0.24
CA VAL A 29 0.24 9.00 -1.11
C VAL A 29 -0.89 8.26 -0.42
N ASN A 30 -2.09 8.84 -0.46
CA ASN A 30 -3.29 8.20 0.04
C ASN A 30 -3.90 7.32 -1.05
N LEU A 31 -4.14 6.05 -0.74
CA LEU A 31 -4.71 5.06 -1.65
C LEU A 31 -5.85 4.32 -0.97
N ARG A 32 -6.86 3.94 -1.76
CA ARG A 32 -7.95 3.09 -1.29
C ARG A 32 -7.50 1.62 -1.30
N VAL A 33 -7.79 0.89 -0.24
CA VAL A 33 -7.40 -0.52 -0.09
C VAL A 33 -8.30 -1.42 -0.92
N LEU A 34 -7.67 -2.35 -1.63
CA LEU A 34 -8.30 -3.56 -2.17
C LEU A 34 -7.55 -4.79 -1.66
N PRO A 35 -8.24 -5.91 -1.40
CA PRO A 35 -7.58 -7.14 -1.00
C PRO A 35 -6.76 -7.73 -2.15
N TYR A 36 -5.62 -8.33 -1.82
CA TYR A 36 -4.77 -9.09 -2.71
C TYR A 36 -4.51 -10.48 -2.15
N SER A 37 -4.57 -11.50 -3.00
CA SER A 37 -4.48 -12.89 -2.58
C SER A 37 -3.07 -13.36 -2.21
N LYS A 38 -2.01 -12.61 -2.56
CA LYS A 38 -0.64 -12.98 -2.16
C LYS A 38 -0.23 -12.23 -0.90
N PRO A 39 0.20 -12.95 0.15
CA PRO A 39 0.67 -12.34 1.38
C PRO A 39 2.03 -11.64 1.19
N GLY A 40 2.32 -10.66 2.04
CA GLY A 40 3.61 -9.97 2.10
C GLY A 40 3.92 -9.02 0.94
N PHE A 41 2.98 -8.83 0.00
CA PHE A 41 3.14 -7.90 -1.12
C PHE A 41 2.10 -6.80 -1.10
N ILE A 42 2.52 -5.65 -1.60
CA ILE A 42 1.68 -4.48 -1.85
C ILE A 42 1.83 -4.13 -3.32
N ILE A 43 0.70 -4.02 -4.02
CA ILE A 43 0.67 -3.58 -5.41
C ILE A 43 0.17 -2.14 -5.44
N ILE A 44 0.98 -1.25 -6.00
CA ILE A 44 0.67 0.16 -6.21
C ILE A 44 0.81 0.53 -7.70
N PRO A 45 0.09 1.55 -8.16
CA PRO A 45 0.28 2.10 -9.50
C PRO A 45 1.72 2.61 -9.73
N SER A 46 2.20 2.53 -10.97
CA SER A 46 3.55 2.98 -11.35
C SER A 46 3.81 4.45 -10.98
N TRP A 47 2.81 5.32 -11.12
CA TRP A 47 2.93 6.74 -10.77
C TRP A 47 3.11 6.94 -9.26
N VAL A 48 2.51 6.09 -8.41
CA VAL A 48 2.70 6.15 -6.95
C VAL A 48 4.12 5.77 -6.63
N ARG A 49 4.61 4.66 -7.20
CA ARG A 49 6.00 4.19 -7.04
C ARG A 49 6.99 5.31 -7.39
N GLU A 50 6.79 5.96 -8.52
CA GLU A 50 7.62 7.09 -8.98
C GLU A 50 7.54 8.28 -8.02
N LYS A 51 6.33 8.62 -7.56
CA LYS A 51 6.10 9.73 -6.63
C LYS A 51 6.75 9.52 -5.27
N ILE A 52 6.71 8.29 -4.73
CA ILE A 52 7.29 7.98 -3.42
C ILE A 52 8.79 7.61 -3.50
N GLY A 53 9.40 7.59 -4.69
CA GLY A 53 10.81 7.22 -4.85
C GLY A 53 11.10 5.74 -4.55
N ALA A 54 10.11 4.85 -4.70
CA ALA A 54 10.28 3.43 -4.42
C ALA A 54 10.81 2.67 -5.65
N LYS A 55 11.56 1.57 -5.39
CA LYS A 55 11.92 0.58 -6.42
C LYS A 55 11.05 -0.66 -6.31
N ILE A 56 11.11 -1.54 -7.31
CA ILE A 56 10.48 -2.86 -7.21
C ILE A 56 11.19 -3.64 -6.09
N ASN A 57 10.43 -4.29 -5.21
CA ASN A 57 10.90 -5.01 -4.02
C ASN A 57 11.55 -4.13 -2.94
N ASP A 58 11.26 -2.84 -2.95
CA ASP A 58 11.71 -1.91 -1.92
C ASP A 58 10.80 -1.99 -0.68
N PHE A 59 11.33 -1.60 0.46
CA PHE A 59 10.52 -1.49 1.68
C PHE A 59 9.77 -0.16 1.67
N VAL A 60 8.46 -0.21 1.88
CA VAL A 60 7.58 0.96 1.99
C VAL A 60 6.81 0.87 3.29
N GLU A 61 6.54 2.02 3.91
CA GLU A 61 5.70 2.08 5.10
C GLU A 61 4.24 2.28 4.68
N VAL A 62 3.36 1.47 5.25
CA VAL A 62 1.92 1.58 5.04
C VAL A 62 1.23 1.76 6.39
N ALA A 63 0.55 2.88 6.54
CA ALA A 63 -0.18 3.21 7.75
C ALA A 63 -1.65 3.48 7.44
N LYS A 64 -2.52 3.14 8.39
CA LYS A 64 -3.92 3.58 8.35
C LYS A 64 -3.94 5.11 8.48
N LYS A 65 -4.72 5.76 7.61
CA LYS A 65 -4.95 7.20 7.71
C LYS A 65 -5.77 7.54 8.96
#